data_AF-N1S953-F1
#
_entry.id   AF-N1S953-F1
#
_cell.length_a   1.000
_cell.length_b   1.000
_cell.length_c   1.000
_cell.angle_alpha   90.00
_cell.angle_beta   90.00
_cell.angle_gamma   90.00
#
_symmetry.space_group_name_H-M   'P 1'
#
loop_
_entity.id
_entity.type
_entity.pdbx_description
1 polymer ?
#
loop_
_entity_poly.entity_id
_entity_poly.type
_entity_poly.pdbx_seq_one_letter_code
_entity_poly.pdbx_strand_id
1 'polypeptide(L)'
;MGATTVWERWDSMLPDGSINPGEMTSFNHYAFGAIAKFMYERVAGLQRLEPGWRRVRISPAIGATFSRAAASHVSPQGTISFEWETSVVDGDQEEFAIKATVPPNTVVEIILPGLERKEVKKVGCGEWTFRSLFRREYEWPVSPLPPKA
;
A
#
# COMPACT_ATOMS: atom_id res chain seq x y z
N MET A 1 4.67 10.83 -22.76
CA MET A 1 5.31 9.51 -22.91
C MET A 1 4.37 8.44 -22.37
N GLY A 2 3.89 7.53 -23.22
CA GLY A 2 2.87 6.53 -22.86
C GLY A 2 3.47 5.19 -22.40
N ALA A 3 4.25 5.20 -21.32
CA ALA A 3 4.88 3.98 -20.80
C ALA A 3 3.84 2.94 -20.34
N THR A 4 3.99 1.69 -20.77
CA THR A 4 3.15 0.54 -20.35
C THR A 4 3.94 -0.51 -19.56
N THR A 5 5.24 -0.27 -19.35
CA THR A 5 6.19 -1.05 -18.58
C THR A 5 7.13 -0.09 -17.85
N VAL A 6 7.89 -0.60 -16.87
CA VAL A 6 8.92 0.18 -16.19
C VAL A 6 10.19 0.19 -17.02
N TRP A 7 10.84 1.33 -17.12
CA TRP A 7 12.05 1.51 -17.94
C TRP A 7 13.31 1.37 -17.10
N GLU A 8 14.42 1.06 -17.76
CA GLU A 8 15.74 0.91 -17.13
C GLU A 8 16.27 2.22 -16.54
N ARG A 9 16.01 3.33 -17.24
CA ARG A 9 16.39 4.67 -16.81
C ARG A 9 15.15 5.52 -16.60
N TRP A 10 15.24 6.42 -15.62
CA TRP A 10 14.23 7.47 -15.42
C TRP A 10 13.98 8.30 -16.68
N ASP A 11 15.03 8.49 -17.46
CA ASP A 11 15.10 9.31 -18.66
C ASP A 11 15.34 8.46 -19.92
N SER A 12 14.84 7.21 -19.96
CA SER A 12 14.97 6.33 -21.14
C SER A 12 14.41 7.00 -22.41
N MET A 13 13.35 7.80 -22.24
CA MET A 13 12.91 8.80 -23.21
C MET A 13 13.00 10.18 -22.54
N LEU A 14 13.63 11.14 -23.22
CA LEU A 14 13.77 12.52 -22.79
C LEU A 14 12.47 13.30 -23.02
N PRO A 15 12.20 14.40 -22.29
CA PRO A 15 10.94 15.14 -22.38
C PRO A 15 10.49 15.54 -23.80
N ASP A 16 11.44 15.69 -24.73
CA ASP A 16 11.20 15.99 -26.15
C ASP A 16 10.81 14.78 -27.01
N GLY A 17 10.79 13.58 -26.44
CA GLY A 17 10.47 12.32 -27.10
C GLY A 17 11.67 11.56 -27.68
N SER A 18 12.87 12.14 -27.63
CA SER A 18 14.09 11.46 -28.06
C SER A 18 14.50 10.35 -27.08
N ILE A 19 15.19 9.32 -27.58
CA ILE A 19 15.70 8.22 -26.76
C ILE A 19 16.98 8.69 -26.05
N ASN A 20 17.18 8.23 -24.82
CA ASN A 20 18.43 8.47 -24.10
C ASN A 20 19.64 8.09 -24.97
N PRO A 21 20.67 8.97 -25.09
CA PRO A 21 21.81 8.71 -25.95
C PRO A 21 22.78 7.65 -25.39
N GLY A 22 22.57 7.19 -24.14
CA GLY A 22 23.37 6.11 -23.57
C GLY A 22 23.21 4.80 -24.33
N GLU A 23 24.32 4.08 -24.52
CA GLU A 23 24.36 2.82 -25.30
C GLU A 23 23.48 1.70 -24.73
N MET A 24 23.08 1.82 -23.45
CA MET A 24 22.19 0.86 -22.77
C MET A 24 20.92 1.58 -22.31
N THR A 25 19.84 1.35 -23.07
CA THR A 25 18.49 1.87 -22.80
C THR A 25 17.44 0.82 -23.12
N SER A 26 16.86 0.20 -22.09
CA SER A 26 15.69 -0.67 -22.20
C SER A 26 14.42 0.01 -21.72
N PHE A 27 13.36 -0.09 -22.53
CA PHE A 27 12.01 0.33 -22.18
C PHE A 27 11.21 -0.75 -21.43
N ASN A 28 11.84 -1.84 -20.99
CA ASN A 28 11.16 -2.91 -20.26
C ASN A 28 12.12 -3.58 -19.27
N HIS A 29 12.32 -2.93 -18.12
CA HIS A 29 13.27 -3.34 -17.09
C HIS A 29 12.62 -3.18 -15.71
N TYR A 30 12.50 -4.28 -14.97
CA TYR A 30 11.66 -4.33 -13.76
C TYR A 30 12.28 -3.67 -12.51
N ALA A 31 13.54 -3.21 -12.57
CA ALA A 31 14.29 -2.76 -11.39
C ALA A 31 13.57 -1.63 -10.63
N PHE A 32 13.14 -0.57 -11.32
CA PHE A 32 12.33 0.49 -10.68
C PHE A 32 10.90 0.06 -10.38
N GLY A 33 10.45 -1.10 -10.91
CA GLY A 33 9.21 -1.77 -10.52
C GLY A 33 9.22 -2.27 -9.08
N ALA A 34 10.37 -2.24 -8.39
CA ALA A 34 10.47 -2.49 -6.95
C ALA A 34 9.51 -1.63 -6.10
N ILE A 35 9.06 -0.48 -6.60
CA ILE A 35 8.01 0.33 -5.96
C ILE A 35 6.71 -0.45 -5.72
N ALA A 36 6.41 -1.48 -6.52
CA ALA A 36 5.23 -2.32 -6.34
C ALA A 36 5.18 -2.95 -4.94
N LYS A 37 6.33 -3.37 -4.37
CA LYS A 37 6.38 -3.90 -3.01
C LYS A 37 5.92 -2.86 -1.98
N PHE A 38 6.31 -1.61 -2.14
CA PHE A 38 5.85 -0.51 -1.27
C PHE A 38 4.33 -0.31 -1.39
N MET A 39 3.78 -0.35 -2.61
CA MET A 39 2.33 -0.25 -2.82
C MET A 39 1.58 -1.38 -2.09
N TYR A 40 2.05 -2.62 -2.16
CA TYR A 40 1.43 -3.74 -1.43
C TYR A 40 1.62 -3.65 0.09
N GLU A 41 2.85 -3.49 0.57
CA GLU A 41 3.18 -3.61 2.00
C GLU A 41 2.87 -2.36 2.84
N ARG A 42 2.78 -1.18 2.20
CA ARG A 42 2.58 0.10 2.88
C ARG A 42 1.25 0.75 2.50
N VAL A 43 0.98 0.93 1.21
CA VAL A 43 -0.28 1.60 0.79
C VAL A 43 -1.47 0.69 1.06
N ALA A 44 -1.51 -0.51 0.48
CA ALA A 44 -2.53 -1.49 0.83
C ALA A 44 -2.31 -2.01 2.27
N GLY A 45 -1.07 -2.29 2.65
CA GLY A 45 -0.70 -2.68 4.02
C GLY A 45 -0.52 -4.18 4.23
N LEU A 46 -0.44 -4.98 3.16
CA LEU A 46 -0.32 -6.44 3.23
C LEU A 46 1.12 -6.86 3.54
N GLN A 47 1.35 -7.44 4.72
CA GLN A 47 2.67 -7.83 5.19
C GLN A 47 2.69 -9.31 5.58
N ARG A 48 3.68 -10.04 5.06
CA ARG A 48 3.92 -11.43 5.45
C ARG A 48 4.70 -11.47 6.77
N LEU A 49 4.11 -12.06 7.81
CA LEU A 49 4.77 -12.24 9.11
C LEU A 49 5.50 -13.58 9.20
N GLU A 50 5.01 -14.61 8.51
CA GLU A 50 5.63 -15.94 8.47
C GLU A 50 5.78 -16.47 7.04
N PRO A 51 6.82 -17.26 6.75
CA PRO A 51 6.95 -17.96 5.49
C PRO A 51 5.69 -18.74 5.11
N GLY A 52 5.34 -18.72 3.82
CA GLY A 52 4.15 -19.38 3.34
C GLY A 52 2.82 -18.75 3.75
N TRP A 53 2.82 -17.51 4.27
CA TRP A 53 1.63 -16.69 4.54
C TRP A 53 0.66 -17.22 5.61
N ARG A 54 1.12 -18.15 6.46
CA ARG A 54 0.31 -18.64 7.61
C ARG A 54 -0.03 -17.54 8.61
N ARG A 55 0.87 -16.56 8.77
CA ARG A 55 0.62 -15.33 9.52
C ARG A 55 0.87 -14.10 8.67
N VAL A 56 -0.09 -13.20 8.73
CA VAL A 56 -0.18 -12.01 7.88
C VAL A 56 -0.57 -10.82 8.73
N ARG A 57 -0.15 -9.63 8.33
CA ARG A 57 -0.63 -8.37 8.89
C ARG A 57 -1.21 -7.50 7.79
N ILE A 58 -2.35 -6.89 8.07
CA ILE A 58 -2.91 -5.82 7.26
C ILE A 58 -2.78 -4.53 8.08
N SER A 59 -1.83 -3.67 7.68
CA SER A 59 -1.48 -2.43 8.37
C SER A 59 -1.23 -1.31 7.36
N PRO A 60 -2.29 -0.72 6.80
CA PRO A 60 -2.13 0.38 5.85
C PRO A 60 -1.45 1.59 6.51
N ALA A 61 -0.48 2.17 5.81
CA ALA A 61 0.10 3.46 6.13
C ALA A 61 -0.75 4.54 5.44
N ILE A 62 -1.86 4.90 6.08
CA ILE A 62 -2.79 5.92 5.57
C ILE A 62 -2.03 7.26 5.52
N GLY A 63 -1.85 7.76 4.30
CA GLY A 63 -0.90 8.85 4.02
C GLY A 63 -1.23 9.58 2.72
N ALA A 64 -0.60 10.74 2.53
CA ALA A 64 -0.81 11.62 1.37
C ALA A 64 -2.30 11.89 1.11
N THR A 65 -2.76 11.67 -0.12
CA THR A 65 -4.16 11.79 -0.54
C THR A 65 -4.86 10.43 -0.68
N PHE A 66 -4.23 9.33 -0.25
CA PHE A 66 -4.85 8.01 -0.33
C PHE A 66 -6.00 7.91 0.68
N SER A 67 -7.21 7.72 0.15
CA SER A 67 -8.43 7.46 0.90
C SER A 67 -8.97 6.05 0.67
N ARG A 68 -8.36 5.25 -0.22
CA ARG A 68 -8.73 3.84 -0.41
C ARG A 68 -7.60 3.04 -1.03
N ALA A 69 -7.56 1.76 -0.73
CA ALA A 69 -6.77 0.78 -1.47
C ALA A 69 -7.38 -0.62 -1.32
N ALA A 70 -7.15 -1.47 -2.33
CA ALA A 70 -7.50 -2.88 -2.28
C ALA A 70 -6.32 -3.73 -2.74
N ALA A 71 -6.18 -4.91 -2.15
CA ALA A 71 -5.16 -5.87 -2.56
C ALA A 71 -5.66 -7.30 -2.36
N SER A 72 -5.11 -8.20 -3.17
CA SER A 72 -5.25 -9.64 -2.99
C SER A 72 -3.91 -10.35 -3.20
N HIS A 73 -3.73 -11.47 -2.52
CA HIS A 73 -2.56 -12.31 -2.65
C HIS A 73 -2.96 -13.77 -2.68
N VAL A 74 -2.60 -14.46 -3.76
CA VAL A 74 -2.79 -15.91 -3.89
C VAL A 74 -1.69 -16.60 -3.09
N SER A 75 -2.06 -17.12 -1.93
CA SER A 75 -1.17 -17.88 -1.05
C SER A 75 -1.37 -19.39 -1.21
N PRO A 76 -0.50 -20.25 -0.65
CA PRO A 76 -0.71 -21.69 -0.67
C PRO A 76 -1.99 -22.14 0.06
N GLN A 77 -2.54 -21.33 0.96
CA GLN A 77 -3.78 -21.64 1.69
C GLN A 77 -5.05 -21.17 0.96
N GLY A 78 -4.90 -20.36 -0.10
CA GLY A 78 -5.98 -19.66 -0.79
C GLY A 78 -5.70 -18.16 -0.90
N THR A 79 -6.68 -17.42 -1.40
CA THR A 79 -6.53 -15.98 -1.60
C THR A 79 -6.81 -15.20 -0.30
N ILE A 80 -5.85 -14.38 0.12
CA ILE A 80 -6.08 -13.31 1.10
C ILE A 80 -6.49 -12.09 0.30
N SER A 81 -7.64 -11.49 0.58
CA SER A 81 -8.08 -10.25 -0.07
C SER A 81 -8.63 -9.27 0.95
N PHE A 82 -8.45 -7.98 0.67
CA PHE A 82 -9.03 -6.93 1.49
C PHE A 82 -9.11 -5.62 0.72
N GLU A 83 -9.99 -4.75 1.17
CA GLU A 83 -10.12 -3.37 0.75
C GLU A 83 -10.32 -2.49 1.98
N TRP A 84 -9.71 -1.32 1.97
CA TRP A 84 -9.98 -0.29 2.96
C TRP A 84 -10.31 1.04 2.28
N GLU A 85 -11.10 1.84 2.97
CA GLU A 85 -11.42 3.20 2.61
C GLU A 85 -11.45 4.11 3.84
N THR A 86 -11.31 5.41 3.62
CA THR A 86 -11.50 6.44 4.63
C THR A 86 -12.45 7.52 4.14
N SER A 87 -13.24 8.06 5.07
CA SER A 87 -14.17 9.17 4.82
C SER A 87 -14.11 10.17 5.96
N VAL A 88 -14.19 11.46 5.63
CA VAL A 88 -14.26 12.53 6.64
C VAL A 88 -15.62 12.48 7.32
N VAL A 89 -15.64 12.57 8.66
CA VAL A 89 -16.86 12.50 9.46
C VAL A 89 -17.14 13.84 10.14
N ASP A 90 -16.19 14.35 10.92
CA ASP A 90 -16.32 15.60 11.66
C ASP A 90 -14.94 16.26 11.81
N GLY A 91 -14.83 17.53 11.39
CA GLY A 91 -13.58 18.29 11.45
C GLY A 91 -12.40 17.54 10.83
N ASP A 92 -11.44 17.16 11.68
CA ASP A 92 -10.21 16.46 11.33
C ASP A 92 -10.27 14.93 11.52
N GLN A 93 -11.43 14.38 11.90
CA GLN A 93 -11.64 12.96 12.11
C GLN A 93 -12.11 12.27 10.83
N GLU A 94 -11.52 11.11 10.57
CA GLU A 94 -11.91 10.21 9.50
C GLU A 94 -12.38 8.86 10.07
N GLU A 95 -13.40 8.29 9.44
CA GLU A 95 -13.74 6.88 9.61
C GLU A 95 -12.87 6.06 8.67
N PHE A 96 -12.22 5.04 9.21
CA PHE A 96 -11.57 3.97 8.45
C PHE A 96 -12.49 2.77 8.43
N ALA A 97 -12.77 2.22 7.25
CA ALA A 97 -13.52 0.98 7.07
C ALA A 97 -12.67 -0.03 6.30
N ILE A 98 -12.66 -1.29 6.76
CA ILE A 98 -11.96 -2.38 6.09
C ILE A 98 -12.85 -3.61 5.99
N LYS A 99 -12.78 -4.27 4.82
CA LYS A 99 -13.33 -5.61 4.60
C LYS A 99 -12.20 -6.54 4.20
N ALA A 100 -12.15 -7.72 4.81
CA ALA A 100 -11.12 -8.72 4.54
C ALA A 100 -11.71 -10.12 4.40
N THR A 101 -11.19 -10.89 3.44
CA THR A 101 -11.43 -12.32 3.29
C THR A 101 -10.14 -13.07 3.59
N VAL A 102 -10.22 -14.00 4.54
CA VAL A 102 -9.08 -14.78 5.02
C VAL A 102 -9.30 -16.25 4.67
N PRO A 103 -8.35 -16.91 3.98
CA PRO A 103 -8.49 -18.32 3.65
C PRO A 103 -8.28 -19.21 4.89
N PRO A 104 -8.65 -20.51 4.82
CA PRO A 104 -8.37 -21.48 5.87
C PRO A 104 -6.89 -21.51 6.29
N ASN A 105 -6.60 -21.98 7.51
CA ASN A 105 -5.24 -22.16 8.02
C ASN A 105 -4.35 -20.88 7.98
N THR A 106 -4.97 -19.70 7.96
CA THR A 106 -4.30 -18.40 7.96
C THR A 106 -4.80 -17.55 9.12
N VAL A 107 -3.89 -16.84 9.78
CA VAL A 107 -4.21 -15.87 10.84
C VAL A 107 -3.75 -14.49 10.40
N VAL A 108 -4.65 -13.51 10.51
CA VAL A 108 -4.39 -12.12 10.12
C VAL A 108 -4.45 -11.19 11.32
N GLU A 109 -3.44 -10.35 11.46
CA GLU A 109 -3.42 -9.19 12.35
C GLU A 109 -3.85 -7.95 11.55
N ILE A 110 -5.08 -7.46 11.77
CA ILE A 110 -5.58 -6.23 11.16
C ILE A 110 -5.33 -5.09 12.13
N ILE A 111 -4.55 -4.10 11.69
CA ILE A 111 -4.21 -2.89 12.46
C ILE A 111 -5.19 -1.79 12.07
N LEU A 112 -6.12 -1.50 12.97
CA LEU A 112 -7.06 -0.40 12.81
C LEU A 112 -6.40 0.90 13.32
N PRO A 113 -6.44 1.99 12.54
CA PRO A 113 -6.04 3.29 13.08
C PRO A 113 -7.03 3.70 14.19
N GLY A 114 -6.63 4.60 15.08
CA GLY A 114 -7.47 5.05 16.18
C GLY A 114 -7.18 6.49 16.55
N LEU A 115 -8.08 7.12 17.31
CA LEU A 115 -7.94 8.50 17.78
C LEU A 115 -6.77 8.68 18.77
N GLU A 116 -6.53 7.69 19.64
CA GLU A 116 -5.44 7.73 20.63
C GLU A 116 -4.38 6.66 20.38
N ARG A 117 -4.80 5.48 19.94
CA ARG A 117 -3.93 4.33 19.68
C ARG A 117 -4.51 3.44 18.61
N LYS A 118 -3.63 2.71 17.93
CA LYS A 118 -4.03 1.66 17.00
C LYS A 118 -4.61 0.47 17.76
N GLU A 119 -5.61 -0.18 17.17
CA GLU A 119 -6.17 -1.44 17.67
C GLU A 119 -5.70 -2.61 16.79
N VAL A 120 -5.45 -3.77 17.42
CA VAL A 120 -5.09 -5.00 16.70
C VAL A 120 -6.25 -5.98 16.77
N LYS A 121 -6.87 -6.29 15.63
CA LYS A 121 -7.83 -7.39 15.50
C LYS A 121 -7.12 -8.62 14.97
N LYS A 122 -7.07 -9.69 15.76
CA LYS A 122 -6.55 -10.99 15.33
C LYS A 122 -7.70 -11.86 14.86
N VAL A 123 -7.70 -12.22 13.58
CA VAL A 123 -8.78 -12.97 12.94
C VAL A 123 -8.27 -14.24 12.25
N GLY A 124 -9.13 -15.25 12.17
CA GLY A 124 -8.89 -16.48 11.41
C GLY A 124 -9.61 -16.46 10.05
N CYS A 125 -9.85 -17.64 9.50
CA CYS A 125 -10.61 -17.85 8.26
C CYS A 125 -12.00 -17.20 8.31
N GLY A 126 -12.42 -16.61 7.19
CA GLY A 126 -13.76 -16.03 7.03
C GLY A 126 -13.74 -14.63 6.44
N GLU A 127 -14.90 -14.00 6.46
CA GLU A 127 -15.10 -12.61 6.05
C GLU A 127 -15.20 -11.73 7.29
N TRP A 128 -14.48 -10.60 7.27
CA TRP A 128 -14.38 -9.69 8.40
C TRP A 128 -14.61 -8.26 7.94
N THR A 129 -15.37 -7.51 8.73
CA THR A 129 -15.55 -6.07 8.54
C THR A 129 -15.25 -5.35 9.84
N PHE A 130 -14.46 -4.29 9.77
CA PHE A 130 -14.17 -3.43 10.91
C PHE A 130 -14.27 -1.96 10.52
N ARG A 131 -14.58 -1.13 11.52
CA ARG A 131 -14.58 0.33 11.41
C ARG A 131 -13.86 0.91 12.63
N SER A 132 -13.22 2.06 12.43
CA SER A 132 -12.56 2.82 13.49
C SER A 132 -12.47 4.29 13.13
N LEU A 133 -12.57 5.17 14.12
CA LEU A 133 -12.29 6.60 13.94
C LEU A 133 -10.81 6.89 14.18
N PHE A 134 -10.21 7.75 13.37
CA PHE A 134 -8.83 8.18 13.52
C PHE A 134 -8.62 9.61 13.01
N ARG A 135 -7.45 10.18 13.29
CA ARG A 135 -7.00 11.45 12.70
C ARG A 135 -5.74 11.22 11.89
N ARG A 136 -5.57 11.99 10.81
CA ARG A 136 -4.32 12.00 10.04
C ARG A 136 -3.29 12.87 10.77
N GLU A 137 -2.34 12.23 11.42
CA GLU A 137 -1.24 12.91 12.14
C GLU A 137 -0.04 13.19 11.21
N TYR A 138 -0.28 13.87 10.08
CA TYR A 138 0.80 14.30 9.20
C TYR A 138 0.40 15.53 8.37
N GLU A 139 1.41 16.32 8.00
CA GLU A 139 1.23 17.40 7.03
C GLU A 139 1.43 16.88 5.61
N TRP A 140 0.56 17.31 4.69
CA TRP A 140 0.69 17.02 3.28
C TRP A 140 0.28 18.23 2.42
N PRO A 141 1.02 18.58 1.36
CA PRO A 141 2.24 17.91 0.88
C PRO A 141 3.42 18.07 1.84
N VAL A 142 4.31 17.07 1.85
CA VAL A 142 5.57 17.16 2.60
C VAL A 142 6.38 18.33 2.06
N SER A 143 6.85 19.21 2.94
CA SER A 143 7.66 20.36 2.54
C SER A 143 8.97 19.92 1.88
N PRO A 144 9.45 20.62 0.83
CA PRO A 144 10.74 20.31 0.22
C PRO A 144 11.86 20.34 1.25
N LEU A 145 12.82 19.41 1.13
CA LEU A 145 14.05 19.51 1.89
C LEU A 145 14.79 20.80 1.50
N PRO A 146 15.41 21.50 2.45
CA PRO A 146 16.25 22.64 2.12
C PRO A 146 17.40 22.19 1.20
N PRO A 147 17.96 23.09 0.37
CA PRO A 147 19.14 22.79 -0.43
C PRO A 147 20.25 22.22 0.45
N LYS A 148 20.96 21.20 -0.03
CA LYS A 148 22.21 20.79 0.63
C LYS A 148 23.18 21.96 0.55
N ALA A 149 23.72 22.36 1.71
CA ALA A 149 24.82 23.31 1.82
C ALA A 149 26.09 22.76 1.15
#